data_AF-A0A961EVD5-F1
#
_entry.id   AF-A0A961EVD5-F1
#
_cell.length_a   1.000
_cell.length_b   1.000
_cell.length_c   1.000
_cell.angle_alpha   90.00
_cell.angle_beta   90.00
_cell.angle_gamma   90.00
#
_symmetry.space_group_name_H-M   'P 1'
#
loop_
_entity.id
_entity.type
_entity.pdbx_description
1 polymer ?
#
loop_
_entity_poly.entity_id
_entity_poly.type
_entity_poly.pdbx_seq_one_letter_code
_entity_poly.pdbx_strand_id
1 'polypeptide(L)'
;METVQAPSSAVSSASDNAEEEDYYAQVGSHQAILEKDLLDDCVQEITKIRERQQAVLNALRNSRVFEQDNYDGFSEIARKIDSESWQTGEEAINYHKELYSYPRPVTHYLNRLTTEDRRWVESLGDEESRLDLVRKLEMYRVFHSAFQGMYSVTTDLKGILEEIPEESMSRLAANQTMSVRDALPSLEIVQENCLAKMAALDEWKHQIQS
;
A
#
# COMPACT_ATOMS: atom_id res chain seq x y z
N MET A 1 46.38 28.15 -63.12
CA MET A 1 45.03 27.77 -63.57
C MET A 1 44.92 26.28 -63.33
N GLU A 2 44.51 25.85 -62.13
CA GLU A 2 43.10 25.60 -61.76
C GLU A 2 42.50 24.54 -62.69
N THR A 3 42.06 23.36 -62.23
CA THR A 3 41.11 23.13 -61.13
C THR A 3 41.31 21.78 -60.43
N VAL A 4 41.09 21.81 -59.12
CA VAL A 4 41.10 20.72 -58.15
C VAL A 4 39.81 19.90 -58.22
N GLN A 5 39.93 18.58 -58.11
CA GLN A 5 38.85 17.60 -58.02
C GLN A 5 38.42 17.45 -56.55
N ALA A 6 37.14 17.67 -56.26
CA ALA A 6 36.56 17.47 -54.93
C ALA A 6 35.87 16.10 -54.84
N PRO A 7 36.07 15.31 -53.76
CA PRO A 7 35.15 14.25 -53.39
C PRO A 7 34.12 14.75 -52.38
N SER A 8 32.88 14.31 -52.60
CA SER A 8 31.71 14.48 -51.75
C SER A 8 31.94 13.84 -50.37
N SER A 9 31.81 14.63 -49.32
CA SER A 9 31.64 14.16 -47.95
C SER A 9 30.14 13.99 -47.66
N ALA A 10 29.68 12.75 -47.67
CA ALA A 10 28.41 12.37 -47.06
C ALA A 10 28.58 12.43 -45.54
N VAL A 11 27.82 13.31 -44.91
CA VAL A 11 27.72 13.46 -43.46
C VAL A 11 27.03 12.22 -42.90
N SER A 12 27.76 11.46 -42.09
CA SER A 12 27.22 10.37 -41.26
C SER A 12 26.58 10.98 -40.01
N SER A 13 25.25 11.14 -40.03
CA SER A 13 24.44 11.44 -38.85
C SER A 13 23.51 10.26 -38.59
N ALA A 14 24.04 9.22 -37.94
CA ALA A 14 23.25 8.05 -37.53
C ALA A 14 23.64 7.51 -36.15
N SER A 15 24.52 8.20 -35.40
CA SER A 15 25.06 7.71 -34.13
C SER A 15 24.50 8.37 -32.86
N ASP A 16 23.73 9.47 -32.97
CA ASP A 16 23.24 10.18 -31.77
C ASP A 16 21.91 9.64 -31.19
N ASN A 17 21.12 8.86 -31.95
CA ASN A 17 19.82 8.38 -31.47
C ASN A 17 19.89 7.10 -30.62
N ALA A 18 20.96 6.30 -30.73
CA ALA A 18 21.05 5.01 -30.05
C ALA A 18 21.38 5.15 -28.56
N GLU A 19 22.14 6.18 -28.17
CA GLU A 19 22.52 6.42 -26.77
C GLU A 19 21.40 7.07 -25.96
N GLU A 20 20.51 7.85 -26.59
CA GLU A 20 19.31 8.38 -25.95
C GLU A 20 18.26 7.29 -25.69
N GLU A 21 17.98 6.41 -26.66
CA GLU A 21 17.03 5.31 -26.49
C GLU A 21 17.43 4.33 -25.37
N ASP A 22 18.73 3.99 -25.25
CA ASP A 22 19.23 3.14 -24.16
C ASP A 22 19.13 3.82 -22.79
N TYR A 23 19.32 5.14 -22.71
CA TYR A 23 19.17 5.89 -21.46
C TYR A 23 17.72 5.93 -20.96
N TYR A 24 16.76 6.24 -21.83
CA TYR A 24 15.34 6.26 -21.45
C TYR A 24 14.81 4.86 -21.12
N ALA A 25 15.27 3.81 -21.82
CA ALA A 25 14.95 2.43 -21.49
C ALA A 25 15.52 2.01 -20.12
N GLN A 26 16.74 2.44 -19.80
CA GLN A 26 17.36 2.15 -18.51
C GLN A 26 16.66 2.88 -17.34
N VAL A 27 16.27 4.14 -17.53
CA VAL A 27 15.49 4.91 -16.55
C VAL A 27 14.10 4.30 -16.33
N GLY A 28 13.40 3.92 -17.40
CA GLY A 28 12.10 3.24 -17.30
C GLY A 28 12.19 1.88 -16.60
N SER A 29 13.26 1.12 -16.84
CA SER A 29 13.51 -0.15 -16.14
C SER A 29 13.78 0.05 -14.64
N HIS A 30 14.49 1.12 -14.26
CA HIS A 30 14.79 1.42 -12.86
C HIS A 30 13.52 1.84 -12.11
N GLN A 31 12.67 2.65 -12.73
CA GLN A 31 11.39 3.05 -12.16
C GLN A 31 10.46 1.85 -11.97
N ALA A 32 10.34 0.96 -12.96
CA ALA A 32 9.54 -0.26 -12.84
C ALA A 32 10.02 -1.21 -11.73
N ILE A 33 11.34 -1.27 -11.47
CA ILE A 33 11.90 -2.03 -10.34
C ILE A 33 11.48 -1.41 -9.01
N LEU A 34 11.63 -0.09 -8.86
CA LEU A 34 11.24 0.64 -7.64
C LEU A 34 9.73 0.53 -7.34
N GLU A 35 8.90 0.56 -8.37
CA GLU A 35 7.45 0.37 -8.24
C GLU A 35 7.10 -1.04 -7.75
N LYS A 36 7.72 -2.06 -8.34
CA LYS A 36 7.50 -3.44 -7.92
C LYS A 36 7.95 -3.66 -6.48
N ASP A 37 9.09 -3.10 -6.10
CA ASP A 37 9.62 -3.18 -4.74
C ASP A 37 8.64 -2.54 -3.74
N LEU A 38 8.02 -1.40 -4.07
CA LEU A 38 7.02 -0.76 -3.22
C LEU A 38 5.77 -1.63 -3.01
N LEU A 39 5.24 -2.24 -4.08
CA LEU A 39 4.02 -3.04 -4.00
C LEU A 39 4.26 -4.37 -3.27
N ASP A 40 5.38 -5.03 -3.53
CA ASP A 40 5.79 -6.24 -2.80
C ASP A 40 6.00 -5.93 -1.32
N ASP A 41 6.57 -4.77 -1.00
CA ASP A 41 6.69 -4.27 0.37
C ASP A 41 5.32 -4.03 1.02
N CYS A 42 4.33 -3.51 0.29
CA CYS A 42 2.97 -3.31 0.81
C CYS A 42 2.32 -4.66 1.18
N VAL A 43 2.50 -5.69 0.34
CA VAL A 43 2.01 -7.05 0.61
C VAL A 43 2.62 -7.63 1.89
N GLN A 44 3.95 -7.48 2.04
CA GLN A 44 4.63 -7.94 3.24
C GLN A 44 4.17 -7.19 4.49
N GLU A 45 4.00 -5.87 4.39
CA GLU A 45 3.63 -5.05 5.54
C GLU A 45 2.21 -5.33 6.02
N ILE A 46 1.25 -5.53 5.12
CA ILE A 46 -0.11 -5.99 5.48
C ILE A 46 -0.05 -7.28 6.29
N THR A 47 0.76 -8.24 5.86
CA THR A 47 0.88 -9.54 6.54
C THR A 47 1.43 -9.36 7.96
N LYS A 48 2.49 -8.56 8.12
CA LYS A 48 3.10 -8.25 9.42
C LYS A 48 2.13 -7.52 10.36
N ILE A 49 1.39 -6.55 9.85
CA ILE A 49 0.39 -5.79 10.64
C ILE A 49 -0.70 -6.74 11.13
N ARG A 50 -1.23 -7.59 10.24
CA ARG A 50 -2.23 -8.60 10.59
C ARG A 50 -1.74 -9.51 11.72
N GLU A 51 -0.54 -10.09 11.58
CA GLU A 51 0.05 -10.96 12.60
C GLU A 51 0.20 -10.25 13.94
N ARG A 52 0.63 -8.99 13.92
CA ARG A 52 0.80 -8.18 15.13
C ARG A 52 -0.52 -7.85 15.82
N GLN A 53 -1.54 -7.40 15.06
CA GLN A 53 -2.89 -7.18 15.59
C GLN A 53 -3.47 -8.47 16.16
N GLN A 54 -3.31 -9.59 15.48
CA GLN A 54 -3.77 -10.89 15.94
C GLN A 54 -3.09 -11.31 17.25
N ALA A 55 -1.79 -11.07 17.38
CA ALA A 55 -1.04 -11.33 18.61
C ALA A 55 -1.55 -10.46 19.78
N VAL A 56 -1.78 -9.16 19.54
CA VAL A 56 -2.35 -8.25 20.54
C VAL A 56 -3.74 -8.71 20.99
N LEU A 57 -4.64 -8.99 20.04
CA LEU A 57 -5.99 -9.46 20.37
C LEU A 57 -5.98 -10.77 21.16
N ASN A 58 -5.08 -11.70 20.82
CA ASN A 58 -4.95 -12.95 21.55
C ASN A 58 -4.40 -12.74 22.96
N ALA A 59 -3.41 -11.86 23.14
CA ALA A 59 -2.87 -11.52 24.45
C ALA A 59 -3.95 -10.90 25.37
N LEU A 60 -4.71 -9.93 24.86
CA LEU A 60 -5.81 -9.27 25.58
C LEU A 60 -6.95 -10.26 25.93
N ARG A 61 -7.30 -11.15 25.00
CA ARG A 61 -8.34 -12.17 25.21
C ARG A 61 -7.91 -13.20 26.25
N ASN A 62 -6.68 -13.71 26.17
CA ASN A 62 -6.18 -14.77 27.05
C ASN A 62 -5.94 -14.28 28.48
N SER A 63 -5.54 -13.02 28.63
CA SER A 63 -5.37 -12.39 29.93
C SER A 63 -6.70 -12.00 30.58
N ARG A 64 -7.81 -12.01 29.82
CA ARG A 64 -9.14 -11.60 30.30
C ARG A 64 -9.14 -10.16 30.84
N VAL A 65 -8.50 -9.24 30.12
CA VAL A 65 -8.46 -7.81 30.48
C VAL A 65 -9.87 -7.19 30.52
N PHE A 66 -10.73 -7.60 29.59
CA PHE A 66 -12.12 -7.14 29.51
C PHE A 66 -13.03 -8.16 30.21
N GLU A 67 -13.44 -7.86 31.46
CA GLU A 67 -14.51 -8.57 32.16
C GLU A 67 -15.90 -8.19 31.58
N GLN A 68 -16.98 -8.84 32.04
CA GLN A 68 -18.31 -8.84 31.41
C GLN A 68 -18.83 -7.45 30.97
N ASP A 69 -18.58 -6.39 31.75
CA ASP A 69 -19.12 -5.05 31.46
C ASP A 69 -18.43 -4.35 30.27
N ASN A 70 -17.18 -4.68 29.96
CA ASN A 70 -16.41 -4.09 28.84
C ASN A 70 -16.18 -5.08 27.69
N TYR A 71 -16.67 -6.32 27.81
CA TYR A 71 -16.46 -7.38 26.83
C TYR A 71 -17.14 -7.09 25.49
N ASP A 72 -18.28 -6.41 25.51
CA ASP A 72 -19.05 -6.12 24.29
C ASP A 72 -18.30 -5.14 23.37
N GLY A 73 -17.72 -4.08 23.94
CA GLY A 73 -16.87 -3.13 23.19
C GLY A 73 -15.62 -3.78 22.62
N PHE A 74 -14.95 -4.64 23.41
CA PHE A 74 -13.80 -5.40 22.93
C PHE A 74 -14.17 -6.41 21.83
N SER A 75 -15.32 -7.08 21.94
CA SER A 75 -15.80 -8.00 20.92
C SER A 75 -16.18 -7.26 19.63
N GLU A 76 -16.73 -6.05 19.73
CA GLU A 76 -17.05 -5.23 18.56
C GLU A 76 -15.77 -4.81 17.84
N ILE A 77 -14.77 -4.27 18.55
CA ILE A 77 -13.52 -3.87 17.92
C ILE A 77 -12.76 -5.05 17.31
N ALA A 78 -12.80 -6.23 17.94
CA ALA A 78 -12.21 -7.43 17.38
C ALA A 78 -12.86 -7.84 16.04
N ARG A 79 -14.19 -7.64 15.89
CA ARG A 79 -14.89 -7.89 14.62
C ARG A 79 -14.59 -6.81 13.57
N LYS A 80 -14.45 -5.56 13.99
CA LYS A 80 -13.99 -4.48 13.09
C LYS A 80 -12.59 -4.75 12.58
N ILE A 81 -11.66 -5.19 13.43
CA ILE A 81 -10.31 -5.57 13.00
C ILE A 81 -10.35 -6.73 11.99
N ASP A 82 -11.17 -7.76 12.23
CA ASP A 82 -11.29 -8.87 11.26
C ASP A 82 -11.77 -8.38 9.89
N SER A 83 -12.84 -7.57 9.85
CA SER A 83 -13.46 -7.13 8.60
C SER A 83 -12.73 -5.96 7.92
N GLU A 84 -12.45 -4.88 8.63
CA GLU A 84 -11.90 -3.64 8.07
C GLU A 84 -10.38 -3.66 7.91
N SER A 85 -9.67 -4.50 8.68
CA SER A 85 -8.23 -4.70 8.56
C SER A 85 -7.87 -5.99 7.84
N TRP A 86 -8.21 -7.16 8.40
CA TRP A 86 -7.67 -8.42 7.88
C TRP A 86 -8.28 -8.83 6.54
N GLN A 87 -9.61 -8.81 6.43
CA GLN A 87 -10.28 -9.16 5.17
C GLN A 87 -9.92 -8.17 4.07
N THR A 88 -10.02 -6.86 4.32
CA THR A 88 -9.59 -5.82 3.37
C THR A 88 -8.13 -5.98 2.95
N GLY A 89 -7.22 -6.30 3.87
CA GLY A 89 -5.81 -6.53 3.58
C GLY A 89 -5.57 -7.75 2.69
N GLU A 90 -6.25 -8.87 2.97
CA GLU A 90 -6.18 -10.07 2.14
C GLU A 90 -6.78 -9.84 0.74
N GLU A 91 -7.89 -9.11 0.66
CA GLU A 91 -8.48 -8.69 -0.63
C GLU A 91 -7.49 -7.85 -1.44
N ALA A 92 -6.76 -6.92 -0.80
CA ALA A 92 -5.74 -6.13 -1.44
C ALA A 92 -4.60 -6.99 -2.02
N ILE A 93 -4.08 -7.93 -1.22
CA ILE A 93 -3.02 -8.86 -1.64
C ILE A 93 -3.50 -9.75 -2.81
N ASN A 94 -4.71 -10.28 -2.73
CA ASN A 94 -5.28 -11.13 -3.78
C ASN A 94 -5.53 -10.35 -5.07
N TYR A 95 -5.99 -9.11 -4.95
CA TYR A 95 -6.20 -8.24 -6.10
C TYR A 95 -4.89 -7.85 -6.78
N HIS A 96 -3.83 -7.56 -6.02
CA HIS A 96 -2.48 -7.40 -6.55
C HIS A 96 -2.04 -8.63 -7.36
N LYS A 97 -2.20 -9.84 -6.80
CA LYS A 97 -1.86 -11.09 -7.51
C LYS A 97 -2.67 -11.26 -8.80
N GLU A 98 -3.99 -11.06 -8.78
CA GLU A 98 -4.85 -11.17 -9.96
C GLU A 98 -4.40 -10.19 -11.05
N LEU A 99 -4.18 -8.93 -10.67
CA LEU A 99 -3.91 -7.83 -11.59
C LEU A 99 -2.56 -7.96 -12.33
N TYR A 100 -1.55 -8.54 -11.68
CA TYR A 100 -0.23 -8.75 -12.30
C TYR A 100 -0.07 -10.14 -12.93
N SER A 101 -0.81 -11.16 -12.47
CA SER A 101 -0.72 -12.51 -13.05
C SER A 101 -1.66 -12.72 -14.23
N TYR A 102 -2.89 -12.19 -14.15
CA TYR A 102 -3.95 -12.39 -15.12
C TYR A 102 -4.80 -11.11 -15.29
N PRO A 103 -4.20 -10.04 -15.84
CA PRO A 103 -4.92 -8.78 -16.05
C PRO A 103 -6.12 -8.99 -16.97
N ARG A 104 -7.25 -8.39 -16.62
CA ARG A 104 -8.42 -8.30 -17.48
C ARG A 104 -8.23 -7.17 -18.51
N PRO A 105 -9.05 -7.10 -19.57
CA PRO A 105 -9.01 -5.96 -20.49
C PRO A 105 -9.24 -4.63 -19.78
N VAL A 106 -8.63 -3.54 -20.25
CA VAL A 106 -8.70 -2.21 -19.63
C VAL A 106 -10.15 -1.78 -19.34
N THR A 107 -11.08 -2.09 -20.25
CA THR A 107 -12.52 -1.80 -20.12
C THR A 107 -13.15 -2.33 -18.83
N HIS A 108 -12.64 -3.43 -18.27
CA HIS A 108 -13.12 -3.99 -17.00
C HIS A 108 -12.87 -3.02 -15.83
N TYR A 109 -11.73 -2.32 -15.85
CA TYR A 109 -11.29 -1.46 -14.75
C TYR A 109 -11.82 -0.03 -14.85
N LEU A 110 -12.07 0.47 -16.06
CA LEU A 110 -12.56 1.85 -16.29
C LEU A 110 -13.83 2.20 -15.49
N ASN A 111 -14.69 1.22 -15.23
CA ASN A 111 -15.92 1.40 -14.46
C ASN A 111 -15.67 1.68 -12.97
N ARG A 112 -14.51 1.28 -12.45
CA ARG A 112 -14.10 1.48 -11.05
C ARG A 112 -13.30 2.75 -10.86
N LEU A 113 -12.78 3.35 -11.93
CA LEU A 113 -12.01 4.58 -11.89
C LEU A 113 -12.90 5.81 -11.72
N THR A 114 -12.32 6.86 -11.14
CA THR A 114 -12.97 8.18 -11.10
C THR A 114 -13.10 8.75 -12.52
N THR A 115 -13.93 9.76 -12.71
CA THR A 115 -14.10 10.40 -14.02
C THR A 115 -12.78 11.01 -14.54
N GLU A 116 -11.96 11.53 -13.64
CA GLU A 116 -10.66 12.11 -13.96
C GLU A 116 -9.66 11.04 -14.39
N ASP A 117 -9.49 10.01 -13.57
CA ASP A 117 -8.63 8.85 -13.84
C ASP A 117 -9.02 8.16 -15.15
N ARG A 118 -10.33 8.00 -15.40
CA ARG A 118 -10.83 7.40 -16.65
C ARG A 118 -10.40 8.21 -17.86
N ARG A 119 -10.56 9.53 -17.83
CA ARG A 119 -10.14 10.41 -18.93
C ARG A 119 -8.64 10.35 -19.16
N TRP A 120 -7.87 10.26 -18.09
CA TRP A 120 -6.41 10.13 -18.18
C TRP A 120 -6.01 8.81 -18.85
N VAL A 121 -6.59 7.68 -18.42
CA VAL A 121 -6.37 6.39 -19.09
C VAL A 121 -6.80 6.45 -20.56
N GLU A 122 -7.98 6.97 -20.86
CA GLU A 122 -8.48 7.07 -22.24
C GLU A 122 -7.63 7.99 -23.14
N SER A 123 -6.90 8.96 -22.56
CA SER A 123 -5.99 9.85 -23.29
C SER A 123 -4.73 9.17 -23.81
N LEU A 124 -4.33 8.03 -23.22
CA LEU A 124 -3.19 7.24 -23.67
C LEU A 124 -3.53 6.51 -24.98
N GLY A 125 -2.56 6.40 -25.89
CA GLY A 125 -2.79 5.91 -27.25
C GLY A 125 -2.77 4.39 -27.40
N ASP A 126 -2.03 3.70 -26.54
CA ASP A 126 -1.78 2.27 -26.59
C ASP A 126 -2.38 1.52 -25.39
N GLU A 127 -2.83 0.29 -25.62
CA GLU A 127 -3.49 -0.55 -24.59
C GLU A 127 -2.53 -0.92 -23.45
N GLU A 128 -1.23 -1.04 -23.74
CA GLU A 128 -0.22 -1.41 -22.75
C GLU A 128 -0.03 -0.29 -21.71
N SER A 129 0.19 0.94 -22.14
CA SER A 129 0.29 2.11 -21.26
C SER A 129 -1.01 2.37 -20.51
N ARG A 130 -2.17 2.13 -21.14
CA ARG A 130 -3.47 2.19 -20.46
C ARG A 130 -3.57 1.18 -19.33
N LEU A 131 -3.19 -0.07 -19.60
CA LEU A 131 -3.21 -1.12 -18.60
C LEU A 131 -2.22 -0.83 -17.47
N ASP A 132 -1.03 -0.33 -17.79
CA ASP A 132 -0.03 0.06 -16.81
C ASP A 132 -0.55 1.16 -15.86
N LEU A 133 -1.11 2.25 -16.42
CA LEU A 133 -1.70 3.31 -15.61
C LEU A 133 -2.87 2.82 -14.76
N VAL A 134 -3.74 1.97 -15.32
CA VAL A 134 -4.81 1.30 -14.57
C VAL A 134 -4.25 0.53 -13.38
N ARG A 135 -3.17 -0.24 -13.58
CA ARG A 135 -2.55 -1.00 -12.49
C ARG A 135 -2.10 -0.09 -11.37
N LYS A 136 -1.41 0.98 -11.71
CA LYS A 136 -0.90 1.94 -10.74
C LYS A 136 -2.01 2.59 -9.91
N LEU A 137 -3.06 3.09 -10.58
CA LEU A 137 -4.21 3.71 -9.92
C LEU A 137 -4.98 2.74 -9.03
N GLU A 138 -5.20 1.51 -9.51
CA GLU A 138 -5.91 0.47 -8.77
C GLU A 138 -5.11 0.01 -7.55
N MET A 139 -3.79 -0.18 -7.67
CA MET A 139 -2.91 -0.56 -6.57
C MET A 139 -2.80 0.54 -5.52
N TYR A 140 -2.64 1.80 -5.94
CA TYR A 140 -2.67 2.93 -5.01
C TYR A 140 -3.95 2.89 -4.19
N ARG A 141 -5.11 2.86 -4.85
CA ARG A 141 -6.41 2.93 -4.16
C ARG A 141 -6.59 1.77 -3.17
N VAL A 142 -6.28 0.56 -3.61
CA VAL A 142 -6.55 -0.65 -2.83
C VAL A 142 -5.60 -0.78 -1.64
N PHE A 143 -4.29 -0.57 -1.83
CA PHE A 143 -3.36 -0.60 -0.69
C PHE A 143 -3.54 0.58 0.25
N HIS A 144 -3.78 1.80 -0.27
CA HIS A 144 -4.02 2.96 0.57
C HIS A 144 -5.28 2.77 1.43
N SER A 145 -6.37 2.26 0.84
CA SER A 145 -7.59 1.94 1.59
C SER A 145 -7.36 0.86 2.65
N ALA A 146 -6.54 -0.16 2.37
CA ALA A 146 -6.22 -1.20 3.33
C ALA A 146 -5.44 -0.65 4.53
N PHE A 147 -4.38 0.13 4.30
CA PHE A 147 -3.62 0.75 5.39
C PHE A 147 -4.43 1.76 6.19
N GLN A 148 -5.34 2.50 5.55
CA GLN A 148 -6.25 3.39 6.22
C GLN A 148 -7.22 2.64 7.16
N GLY A 149 -7.81 1.54 6.68
CA GLY A 149 -8.67 0.67 7.49
C GLY A 149 -7.91 0.09 8.69
N MET A 150 -6.71 -0.45 8.44
CA MET A 150 -5.80 -0.97 9.47
C MET A 150 -5.47 0.08 10.53
N TYR A 151 -5.13 1.30 10.11
CA TYR A 151 -4.83 2.40 11.01
C TYR A 151 -6.03 2.77 11.87
N SER A 152 -7.22 2.89 11.27
CA SER A 152 -8.45 3.29 11.96
C SER A 152 -8.79 2.32 13.09
N VAL A 153 -8.92 1.03 12.80
CA VAL A 153 -9.29 0.02 13.82
C VAL A 153 -8.20 -0.19 14.88
N THR A 154 -6.93 0.03 14.52
CA THR A 154 -5.82 0.01 15.48
C THR A 154 -5.93 1.17 16.46
N THR A 155 -6.29 2.35 15.95
CA THR A 155 -6.49 3.56 16.75
C THR A 155 -7.66 3.40 17.71
N ASP A 156 -8.77 2.84 17.24
CA ASP A 156 -9.93 2.53 18.08
C ASP A 156 -9.57 1.54 19.20
N LEU A 157 -8.84 0.46 18.87
CA LEU A 157 -8.38 -0.51 19.89
C LEU A 157 -7.43 0.13 20.91
N LYS A 158 -6.50 0.99 20.45
CA LYS A 158 -5.60 1.72 21.32
C LYS A 158 -6.39 2.64 22.26
N GLY A 159 -7.36 3.39 21.74
CA GLY A 159 -8.24 4.26 22.52
C GLY A 159 -8.99 3.50 23.61
N ILE A 160 -9.57 2.33 23.29
CA ILE A 160 -10.24 1.47 24.28
C ILE A 160 -9.30 1.07 25.43
N LEU A 161 -8.02 0.80 25.13
CA LEU A 161 -7.03 0.42 26.14
C LEU A 161 -6.56 1.62 26.99
N GLU A 162 -6.44 2.80 26.39
CA GLU A 162 -6.04 4.03 27.08
C GLU A 162 -7.16 4.60 27.95
N GLU A 163 -8.43 4.36 27.58
CA GLU A 163 -9.61 4.78 28.34
C GLU A 163 -9.91 3.90 29.55
N ILE A 164 -9.17 2.81 29.77
CA ILE A 164 -9.34 1.97 30.97
C ILE A 164 -9.04 2.83 32.21
N PRO A 165 -10.00 3.02 33.13
CA PRO A 165 -9.79 3.88 34.30
C PRO A 165 -8.62 3.38 35.15
N GLU A 166 -7.82 4.30 35.69
CA GLU A 166 -6.66 3.97 36.54
C GLU A 166 -7.05 3.10 37.76
N GLU A 167 -8.22 3.37 38.35
CA GLU A 167 -8.80 2.53 39.40
C GLU A 167 -9.09 1.10 38.96
N SER A 168 -9.47 0.89 37.69
CA SER A 168 -9.66 -0.46 37.13
C SER A 168 -8.32 -1.11 36.81
N MET A 169 -7.37 -0.35 36.26
CA MET A 169 -6.01 -0.80 35.99
C MET A 169 -5.28 -1.29 37.25
N SER A 170 -5.46 -0.60 38.38
CA SER A 170 -4.87 -1.01 39.67
C SER A 170 -5.47 -2.28 40.28
N ARG A 171 -6.68 -2.68 39.83
CA ARG A 171 -7.36 -3.91 40.24
C ARG A 171 -7.04 -5.11 39.34
N LEU A 172 -6.43 -4.88 38.18
CA LEU A 172 -5.99 -5.94 37.28
C LEU A 172 -4.89 -6.78 37.93
N ALA A 173 -4.92 -8.09 37.67
CA ALA A 173 -3.83 -8.98 37.99
C ALA A 173 -2.59 -8.64 37.16
N ALA A 174 -1.40 -8.98 37.65
CA ALA A 174 -0.14 -8.62 37.01
C ALA A 174 -0.04 -9.05 35.52
N ASN A 175 -0.60 -10.21 35.18
CA ASN A 175 -0.65 -10.69 33.79
C ASN A 175 -1.57 -9.85 32.89
N GLN A 176 -2.69 -9.33 33.40
CA GLN A 176 -3.60 -8.43 32.70
C GLN A 176 -2.93 -7.07 32.46
N THR A 177 -2.33 -6.49 33.51
CA THR A 177 -1.61 -5.21 33.41
C THR A 177 -0.46 -5.30 32.41
N MET A 178 0.32 -6.38 32.44
CA MET A 178 1.37 -6.61 31.45
C MET A 178 0.82 -6.72 30.03
N SER A 179 -0.30 -7.43 29.83
CA SER A 179 -0.90 -7.58 28.51
C SER A 179 -1.36 -6.24 27.91
N VAL A 180 -1.93 -5.34 28.73
CA VAL A 180 -2.29 -3.98 28.30
C VAL A 180 -1.03 -3.17 27.99
N ARG A 181 -0.05 -3.18 28.89
CA ARG A 181 1.20 -2.42 28.75
C ARG A 181 1.99 -2.83 27.51
N ASP A 182 2.01 -4.12 27.19
CA ASP A 182 2.74 -4.65 26.03
C ASP A 182 1.93 -4.47 24.73
N ALA A 183 0.59 -4.36 24.81
CA ALA A 183 -0.28 -4.09 23.67
C ALA A 183 -0.09 -2.66 23.12
N LEU A 184 -0.01 -1.64 23.98
CA LEU A 184 0.04 -0.24 23.55
C LEU A 184 1.21 0.08 22.59
N PRO A 185 2.49 -0.24 22.92
CA PRO A 185 3.60 -0.03 22.00
C PRO A 185 3.49 -0.87 20.72
N SER A 186 2.89 -2.06 20.81
CA SER A 186 2.67 -2.91 19.64
C SER A 186 1.69 -2.26 18.65
N LEU A 187 0.61 -1.66 19.15
CA LEU A 187 -0.36 -0.92 18.35
C LEU A 187 0.22 0.38 17.79
N GLU A 188 1.09 1.08 18.52
CA GLU A 188 1.80 2.26 18.02
C GLU A 188 2.66 1.93 16.81
N ILE A 189 3.41 0.83 16.84
CA ILE A 189 4.20 0.40 15.69
C ILE A 189 3.30 0.06 14.48
N VAL A 190 2.12 -0.52 14.71
CA VAL A 190 1.14 -0.72 13.61
C VAL A 190 0.72 0.61 13.01
N GLN A 191 0.38 1.60 13.85
CA GLN A 191 -0.03 2.93 13.39
C GLN A 191 1.07 3.61 12.58
N GLU A 192 2.31 3.60 13.08
CA GLU A 192 3.48 4.17 12.39
C GLU A 192 3.72 3.50 11.03
N ASN A 193 3.66 2.17 10.97
CA ASN A 193 3.85 1.43 9.72
C ASN A 193 2.75 1.75 8.70
N CYS A 194 1.49 1.85 9.14
CA CYS A 194 0.38 2.25 8.25
C CYS A 194 0.60 3.66 7.69
N LEU A 195 0.96 4.62 8.55
CA LEU A 195 1.21 6.01 8.13
C LEU A 195 2.38 6.08 7.14
N ALA A 196 3.48 5.37 7.42
CA ALA A 196 4.64 5.32 6.54
C ALA A 196 4.28 4.75 5.16
N LYS A 197 3.46 3.69 5.10
CA LYS A 197 3.03 3.11 3.82
C LYS A 197 2.03 3.98 3.07
N MET A 198 1.09 4.63 3.75
CA MET A 198 0.21 5.61 3.10
C MET A 198 1.01 6.78 2.52
N ALA A 199 1.98 7.33 3.26
CA ALA A 199 2.85 8.40 2.77
C ALA A 199 3.68 7.97 1.55
N ALA A 200 4.23 6.75 1.55
CA ALA A 200 4.96 6.20 0.40
C ALA A 200 4.05 6.01 -0.83
N LEU A 201 2.81 5.56 -0.64
CA LEU A 201 1.82 5.42 -1.71
C LEU A 201 1.36 6.77 -2.25
N ASP A 202 1.20 7.78 -1.40
CA ASP A 202 0.87 9.13 -1.81
C ASP A 202 2.00 9.73 -2.65
N GLU A 203 3.25 9.64 -2.20
CA GLU A 203 4.42 10.07 -2.97
C GLU A 203 4.49 9.35 -4.32
N TRP A 204 4.28 8.03 -4.33
CA TRP A 204 4.22 7.26 -5.56
C TRP A 204 3.11 7.75 -6.50
N LYS A 205 1.91 8.05 -5.98
CA LYS A 205 0.82 8.64 -6.79
C LYS A 205 1.19 9.98 -7.40
N HIS A 206 1.89 10.85 -6.67
CA HIS A 206 2.35 12.13 -7.20
C HIS A 206 3.33 11.93 -8.36
N GLN A 207 4.23 10.95 -8.26
CA GLN A 207 5.18 10.60 -9.33
C GLN A 207 4.49 10.02 -10.58
N ILE A 208 3.34 9.35 -10.43
CA ILE A 208 2.56 8.86 -11.56
C ILE A 208 1.89 10.03 -12.31
N GLN A 209 1.52 11.09 -11.58
CA GLN A 209 0.80 12.26 -12.10
C GLN A 209 1.71 13.38 -12.63
N SER A 210 3.00 13.35 -12.29
CA SER A 210 4.01 14.33 -12.73
C SER A 210 4.56 14.01 -14.12
#